data_AF-Q7P9H1-F1
#
_entry.id   AF-Q7P9H1-F1
#
_cell.length_a   1.000
_cell.length_b   1.000
_cell.length_c   1.000
_cell.angle_alpha   90.00
_cell.angle_beta   90.00
_cell.angle_gamma   90.00
#
_symmetry.space_group_name_H-M   'P 1'
#
loop_
_entity.id
_entity.type
_entity.pdbx_description
1 polymer ?
#
loop_
_entity_poly.entity_id
_entity_poly.type
_entity_poly.pdbx_seq_one_letter_code
_entity_poly.pdbx_strand_id
1 'polypeptide(L)'
;MDKEKGYIYLRSFLWYTNAKLSTQKQPELVEVLDTHLLPQDKDTIMKTIADTYRDEGKVQGIEIGKAEGEHNKAVIIAKEMFSQGFKIPVIAKITGLQETFVRSIVNKYLIMQAPLAQILNIHILPKKSIYCHNHI
;
A
#
# COMPACT_ATOMS: atom_id res chain seq x y z
N MET A 1 3.31 8.09 50.16
CA MET A 1 3.23 7.12 49.05
C MET A 1 4.61 6.50 48.89
N ASP A 2 4.70 5.18 48.87
CA ASP A 2 5.97 4.47 48.66
C ASP A 2 6.48 4.76 47.24
N LYS A 3 7.70 5.32 47.13
CA LYS A 3 8.31 5.69 45.84
C LYS A 3 8.39 4.49 44.91
N GLU A 4 8.62 3.30 45.45
CA GLU A 4 8.77 2.07 44.68
C GLU A 4 7.44 1.64 44.05
N LYS A 5 6.35 1.68 44.83
CA LYS A 5 5.00 1.38 44.33
C LYS A 5 4.50 2.44 43.33
N GLY A 6 4.74 3.72 43.60
CA GLY A 6 4.39 4.81 42.67
C GLY A 6 5.05 4.67 41.30
N TYR A 7 6.31 4.21 41.28
CA TYR A 7 7.07 3.98 40.05
C TYR A 7 6.49 2.81 39.21
N ILE A 8 6.06 1.74 39.87
CA ILE A 8 5.45 0.57 39.21
C ILE A 8 4.16 0.96 38.49
N TYR A 9 3.32 1.80 39.11
CA TYR A 9 2.09 2.29 38.49
C TYR A 9 2.36 3.20 37.30
N LEU A 10 3.36 4.09 37.39
CA LEU A 10 3.74 4.95 36.27
C LEU A 10 4.26 4.15 35.08
N ARG A 11 5.16 3.17 35.29
CA ARG A 11 5.63 2.30 34.20
C ARG A 11 4.48 1.53 33.54
N SER A 12 3.58 0.98 34.34
CA SER A 12 2.44 0.19 33.84
C SER A 12 1.47 1.06 33.04
N PHE A 13 1.20 2.28 33.51
CA PHE A 13 0.37 3.26 32.81
C PHE A 13 1.00 3.71 31.49
N LEU A 14 2.30 4.02 31.49
CA LEU A 14 3.05 4.40 30.28
C LEU A 14 3.09 3.29 29.25
N TRP A 15 3.29 2.05 29.68
CA TRP A 15 3.25 0.91 28.76
C TRP A 15 1.86 0.72 28.15
N TYR A 16 0.80 0.87 28.96
CA TYR A 16 -0.58 0.78 28.50
C TYR A 16 -0.96 1.90 27.53
N THR A 17 -0.60 3.15 27.81
CA THR A 17 -0.85 4.27 26.89
C THR A 17 -0.03 4.12 25.62
N ASN A 18 1.24 3.75 25.71
CA ASN A 18 2.09 3.51 24.54
C ASN A 18 1.52 2.43 23.62
N ALA A 19 1.08 1.29 24.17
CA ALA A 19 0.52 0.17 23.41
C ALA A 19 -0.85 0.47 22.76
N LYS A 20 -1.54 1.54 23.19
CA LYS A 20 -2.85 1.95 22.65
C LYS A 20 -2.77 3.23 21.82
N LEU A 21 -1.60 3.83 21.75
CA LEU A 21 -1.38 5.08 21.04
C LEU A 21 -1.25 4.81 19.54
N SER A 22 -1.91 5.63 18.72
CA SER A 22 -1.62 5.62 17.29
C SER A 22 -0.25 6.23 17.03
N THR A 23 0.41 5.80 15.94
CA THR A 23 1.72 6.31 15.53
C THR A 23 1.78 7.84 15.43
N GLN A 24 0.64 8.47 15.05
CA GLN A 24 0.53 9.92 14.93
C GLN A 24 0.64 10.67 16.27
N LYS A 25 0.27 10.02 17.38
CA LYS A 25 0.27 10.61 18.72
C LYS A 25 1.53 10.24 19.53
N GLN A 26 2.35 9.32 19.03
CA GLN A 26 3.64 8.94 19.63
C GLN A 26 4.58 10.13 19.89
N PRO A 27 4.66 11.16 19.02
CA PRO A 27 5.43 12.37 19.30
C PRO A 27 4.93 13.14 20.53
N GLU A 28 3.61 13.27 20.70
CA GLU A 28 3.00 13.95 21.85
C GLU A 28 3.33 13.24 23.17
N LEU A 29 3.31 11.89 23.17
CA LEU A 29 3.70 11.12 24.35
C LEU A 29 5.19 11.31 24.68
N VAL A 30 6.06 11.31 23.67
CA VAL A 30 7.50 11.56 23.88
C VAL A 30 7.72 12.95 24.47
N GLU A 31 7.01 13.98 24.00
CA GLU A 31 7.11 15.35 24.51
C GLU A 31 6.66 15.46 25.98
N VAL A 32 5.52 14.84 26.34
CA VAL A 32 5.03 14.79 27.72
C VAL A 32 6.04 14.09 28.63
N LEU A 33 6.62 12.98 28.18
CA LEU A 33 7.63 12.24 28.94
C LEU A 33 8.93 13.02 29.08
N ASP A 34 9.35 13.71 28.03
CA ASP A 34 10.56 14.56 28.02
C ASP A 34 10.47 15.69 29.05
N THR A 35 9.27 16.26 29.19
CA THR A 35 8.96 17.41 30.06
C THR A 35 8.81 17.02 31.53
N HIS A 36 8.28 15.84 31.83
CA HIS A 36 7.84 15.48 33.19
C HIS A 36 8.65 14.37 33.87
N LEU A 37 9.56 13.68 33.16
CA LEU A 37 10.43 12.67 33.76
C LEU A 37 11.69 13.28 34.39
N LEU A 38 12.12 12.70 35.52
CA LEU A 38 13.41 13.01 36.11
C LEU A 38 14.55 12.48 35.20
N PRO A 39 15.69 13.18 35.11
CA PRO A 39 16.79 12.79 34.22
C PRO A 39 17.25 11.34 34.38
N GLN A 40 17.30 10.84 35.62
CA GLN A 40 17.74 9.47 35.95
C GLN A 40 16.82 8.37 35.37
N ASP A 41 15.53 8.68 35.18
CA ASP A 41 14.51 7.73 34.71
C ASP A 41 14.23 7.90 33.20
N LYS A 42 14.49 9.11 32.70
CA LYS A 42 14.29 9.54 31.33
C LYS A 42 15.06 8.68 30.34
N ASP A 43 16.36 8.47 30.53
CA ASP A 43 17.21 7.74 29.57
C ASP A 43 16.76 6.30 29.38
N THR A 44 16.44 5.60 30.48
CA THR A 44 16.01 4.20 30.43
C THR A 44 14.64 4.06 29.78
N ILE A 45 13.70 4.93 30.13
CA ILE A 45 12.33 4.90 29.60
C ILE A 45 12.31 5.31 28.12
N MET A 46 12.97 6.41 27.75
CA MET A 46 13.04 6.88 26.37
C MET A 46 13.74 5.87 25.45
N LYS A 47 14.84 5.24 25.90
CA LYS A 47 15.50 4.18 25.13
C LYS A 47 14.56 3.00 24.86
N THR A 48 13.83 2.55 25.89
CA THR A 48 12.87 1.45 25.75
C THR A 48 11.73 1.79 24.78
N ILE A 49 11.22 3.02 24.82
CA ILE A 49 10.19 3.51 23.89
C ILE A 49 10.74 3.56 22.46
N ALA A 50 11.95 4.09 22.27
CA ALA A 50 12.58 4.16 20.96
C ALA A 50 12.83 2.76 20.35
N ASP A 51 13.34 1.82 21.16
CA ASP A 51 13.52 0.42 20.73
C ASP A 51 12.18 -0.22 20.36
N THR A 52 11.12 0.03 21.13
CA THR A 52 9.76 -0.46 20.83
C THR A 52 9.26 0.07 19.49
N TYR A 53 9.34 1.38 19.25
CA TYR A 53 8.88 1.98 17.99
C TYR A 53 9.69 1.50 16.78
N ARG A 54 11.00 1.28 16.95
CA ARG A 54 11.84 0.73 15.89
C ARG A 54 11.40 -0.69 15.53
N ASP A 55 11.13 -1.52 16.53
CA ASP A 55 10.74 -2.91 16.32
C ASP A 55 9.33 -3.00 15.73
N GLU A 56 8.37 -2.19 16.20
CA GLU A 56 7.04 -2.05 15.60
C GLU A 56 7.12 -1.59 14.14
N GLY A 57 7.91 -0.54 13.87
CA GLY A 57 8.13 -0.03 12.52
C GLY A 57 8.74 -1.07 11.58
N LYS A 58 9.66 -1.90 12.09
CA LYS A 58 10.24 -3.02 11.33
C LYS A 58 9.18 -4.07 10.99
N VAL A 59 8.34 -4.46 11.95
CA VAL A 59 7.27 -5.44 11.72
C VAL A 59 6.27 -4.92 10.67
N GLN A 60 5.79 -3.68 10.84
CA GLN A 60 4.89 -3.04 9.87
C GLN A 60 5.52 -2.93 8.48
N GLY A 61 6.80 -2.51 8.41
CA GLY A 61 7.52 -2.42 7.15
C GLY A 61 7.65 -3.76 6.44
N ILE A 62 7.90 -4.85 7.17
CA ILE A 62 7.94 -6.20 6.62
C ILE A 62 6.57 -6.63 6.10
N GLU A 63 5.49 -6.36 6.84
CA GLU A 63 4.14 -6.73 6.44
C GLU A 63 3.70 -5.97 5.18
N ILE A 64 3.88 -4.64 5.16
CA ILE A 64 3.60 -3.79 4.00
C ILE A 64 4.44 -4.25 2.80
N GLY A 65 5.75 -4.42 3.00
CA GLY A 65 6.66 -4.85 1.93
C GLY A 65 6.31 -6.22 1.36
N LYS A 66 5.86 -7.16 2.19
CA LYS A 66 5.38 -8.47 1.74
C LYS A 66 4.10 -8.34 0.93
N ALA A 67 3.12 -7.57 1.42
CA ALA A 67 1.86 -7.35 0.72
C ALA A 67 2.06 -6.66 -0.64
N GLU A 68 2.87 -5.60 -0.69
CA GLU A 68 3.25 -4.92 -1.93
C GLU A 68 4.01 -5.84 -2.88
N GLY A 69 4.95 -6.63 -2.35
CA GLY A 69 5.72 -7.60 -3.14
C GLY A 69 4.82 -8.68 -3.77
N GLU A 70 3.91 -9.25 -2.99
CA GLU A 70 2.93 -10.24 -3.48
C GLU A 70 2.00 -9.62 -4.54
N HIS A 71 1.50 -8.41 -4.30
CA HIS A 71 0.67 -7.69 -5.26
C HIS A 71 1.42 -7.41 -6.57
N ASN A 72 2.64 -6.87 -6.50
CA ASN A 72 3.47 -6.57 -7.66
C ASN A 72 3.81 -7.83 -8.46
N LYS A 73 4.09 -8.94 -7.77
CA LYS A 73 4.32 -10.25 -8.41
C LYS A 73 3.07 -10.72 -9.17
N ALA A 74 1.88 -10.60 -8.56
CA ALA A 74 0.62 -10.94 -9.21
C ALA A 74 0.39 -10.09 -10.48
N VAL A 75 0.73 -8.79 -10.45
CA VAL A 75 0.65 -7.90 -11.62
C VAL A 75 1.59 -8.32 -12.74
N ILE A 76 2.82 -8.70 -12.42
CA ILE A 76 3.79 -9.18 -13.42
C ILE A 76 3.29 -10.48 -14.07
N ILE A 77 2.83 -11.43 -13.26
CA ILE A 77 2.25 -12.69 -13.74
C ILE A 77 1.03 -12.42 -14.62
N ALA A 78 0.15 -11.51 -14.23
CA ALA A 78 -1.04 -11.16 -15.01
C ALA A 78 -0.68 -10.63 -16.41
N LYS A 79 0.35 -9.79 -16.51
CA LYS A 79 0.85 -9.28 -17.80
C LYS A 79 1.42 -10.40 -18.67
N GLU A 80 2.24 -11.26 -18.09
CA GLU A 80 2.87 -12.38 -18.80
C GLU A 80 1.82 -13.37 -19.32
N MET A 81 0.86 -13.75 -18.48
CA MET A 81 -0.26 -14.59 -18.88
C MET A 81 -1.10 -13.93 -19.99
N PHE A 82 -1.33 -12.63 -19.92
CA PHE A 82 -2.03 -11.93 -21.00
C PHE A 82 -1.25 -11.98 -22.31
N SER A 83 0.08 -11.76 -22.28
CA SER A 83 0.95 -11.90 -23.45
C SER A 83 0.94 -13.31 -24.04
N GLN A 84 0.75 -14.34 -23.21
CA GLN A 84 0.60 -15.73 -23.63
C GLN A 84 -0.83 -16.07 -24.14
N GLY A 85 -1.75 -15.10 -24.18
CA GLY A 85 -3.10 -15.26 -24.74
C GLY A 85 -4.15 -15.77 -23.76
N PHE A 86 -3.87 -15.81 -22.45
CA PHE A 86 -4.88 -16.21 -21.47
C PHE A 86 -6.01 -15.18 -21.37
N LYS A 87 -7.24 -15.66 -21.16
CA LYS A 87 -8.43 -14.80 -21.01
C LYS A 87 -8.42 -14.08 -19.66
N ILE A 88 -8.86 -12.83 -19.63
CA ILE A 88 -8.90 -11.97 -18.43
C ILE A 88 -9.59 -12.64 -17.22
N PRO A 89 -10.75 -13.32 -17.33
CA PRO A 89 -11.35 -13.99 -16.18
C PRO A 89 -10.49 -15.11 -15.59
N VAL A 90 -9.71 -15.80 -16.43
CA VAL A 90 -8.78 -16.85 -16.00
C VAL A 90 -7.59 -16.24 -15.28
N ILE A 91 -7.04 -15.14 -15.81
CA ILE A 91 -5.94 -14.40 -15.18
C ILE A 91 -6.35 -13.87 -13.82
N ALA A 92 -7.52 -13.23 -13.71
CA ALA A 92 -8.06 -12.73 -12.45
C ALA A 92 -8.18 -13.85 -11.41
N LYS A 93 -8.73 -15.01 -11.81
CA LYS A 93 -8.86 -16.18 -10.94
C LYS A 93 -7.51 -16.72 -10.45
N ILE A 94 -6.51 -16.84 -11.33
CA ILE A 94 -5.20 -17.43 -10.99
C ILE A 94 -4.36 -16.48 -10.13
N THR A 95 -4.40 -15.18 -10.45
CA THR A 95 -3.57 -14.17 -9.77
C THR A 95 -4.22 -13.63 -8.50
N GLY A 96 -5.50 -13.92 -8.25
CA GLY A 96 -6.26 -13.36 -7.14
C GLY A 96 -6.59 -11.87 -7.31
N LEU A 97 -6.31 -11.29 -8.47
CA LEU A 97 -6.59 -9.89 -8.78
C LEU A 97 -8.05 -9.72 -9.21
N GLN A 98 -8.62 -8.55 -8.91
CA GLN A 98 -9.94 -8.16 -9.41
C GLN A 98 -9.94 -8.06 -10.93
N GLU A 99 -10.99 -8.56 -11.58
CA GLU A 99 -11.05 -8.58 -13.05
C GLU A 99 -10.98 -7.19 -13.67
N THR A 100 -11.61 -6.19 -13.04
CA THR A 100 -11.55 -4.78 -13.44
C THR A 100 -10.12 -4.22 -13.39
N PHE A 101 -9.33 -4.64 -12.41
CA PHE A 101 -7.94 -4.26 -12.27
C PHE A 101 -7.05 -4.96 -13.31
N VAL A 102 -7.28 -6.24 -13.59
CA VAL A 102 -6.59 -6.94 -14.69
C VAL A 102 -6.86 -6.24 -16.03
N ARG A 103 -8.11 -5.83 -16.29
CA ARG A 103 -8.49 -5.05 -17.48
C ARG A 103 -7.71 -3.73 -17.57
N SER A 104 -7.56 -3.00 -16.47
CA SER A 104 -6.83 -1.72 -16.48
C SER A 104 -5.33 -1.91 -16.73
N ILE A 105 -4.71 -2.94 -16.14
CA ILE A 105 -3.30 -3.28 -16.36
C ILE A 105 -3.04 -3.61 -17.83
N VAL A 106 -3.86 -4.49 -18.40
CA VAL A 106 -3.74 -4.96 -19.78
C VAL A 106 -3.96 -3.82 -20.78
N ASN A 107 -4.99 -3.00 -20.58
CA ASN A 107 -5.26 -1.84 -21.45
C ASN A 107 -4.07 -0.87 -21.46
N LYS A 108 -3.49 -0.58 -20.29
CA LYS A 108 -2.29 0.25 -20.19
C LYS A 108 -1.09 -0.40 -20.88
N TYR A 109 -0.92 -1.72 -20.74
CA TYR A 109 0.16 -2.49 -21.36
C TYR A 109 0.08 -2.50 -22.89
N LEU A 110 -1.12 -2.58 -23.46
CA LEU A 110 -1.37 -2.52 -24.91
C LEU A 110 -1.07 -1.12 -25.48
N ILE A 111 -1.48 -0.06 -24.79
CA ILE A 111 -1.24 1.33 -25.23
C ILE A 111 0.27 1.63 -25.30
N MET A 112 1.07 1.07 -24.38
CA MET A 112 2.53 1.27 -24.39
C MET A 112 3.27 0.44 -25.45
N GLN A 113 2.65 -0.61 -25.99
CA GLN A 113 3.23 -1.46 -27.04
C GLN A 113 2.77 -1.12 -28.45
N ALA A 114 1.73 -0.29 -28.59
CA ALA A 114 1.31 0.19 -29.90
C ALA A 114 2.42 1.06 -30.51
N PRO A 115 2.88 0.79 -31.75
CA PRO A 115 3.75 1.72 -32.43
C PRO A 115 3.02 3.07 -32.51
N LEU A 116 3.75 4.17 -32.28
CA LEU A 116 3.25 5.55 -32.29
C LEU A 116 2.32 5.88 -33.48
N ALA A 117 2.43 5.14 -34.59
CA ALA A 117 1.59 5.26 -35.79
C ALA A 117 0.12 4.80 -35.63
N GLN A 118 -0.23 3.93 -34.67
CA GLN A 118 -1.62 3.45 -34.52
C GLN A 118 -2.49 4.35 -33.63
N ILE A 119 -1.88 5.11 -32.73
CA ILE A 119 -2.61 5.96 -31.76
C ILE A 119 -3.33 7.12 -32.45
N LEU A 120 -2.84 7.58 -33.62
CA LEU A 120 -3.47 8.65 -34.40
C LEU A 120 -4.69 8.20 -35.21
N ASN A 121 -4.85 6.90 -35.51
CA ASN A 121 -5.81 6.44 -36.51
C ASN A 121 -7.18 6.02 -35.95
N ILE A 122 -7.44 6.21 -34.65
CA ILE A 122 -8.73 5.86 -34.02
C ILE A 122 -9.73 7.04 -34.06
N HIS A 123 -9.32 8.25 -34.47
CA HIS A 123 -10.19 9.43 -34.44
C HIS A 123 -10.89 9.81 -35.75
N ILE A 124 -10.90 8.95 -36.77
CA ILE A 124 -11.78 9.14 -37.94
C ILE A 124 -12.26 7.78 -38.46
N LEU A 125 -13.31 7.23 -37.85
CA LEU A 125 -14.21 6.35 -38.59
C LEU A 125 -15.13 7.25 -39.42
N PRO A 126 -15.06 7.27 -40.77
CA PRO A 126 -16.13 7.87 -41.54
C PRO A 126 -17.40 7.06 -41.28
N LYS A 127 -18.45 7.71 -40.77
CA LYS A 127 -19.81 7.14 -40.84
C LYS A 127 -20.08 6.80 -42.30
N LYS A 128 -20.12 5.51 -42.63
CA LYS A 128 -20.57 5.03 -43.94
C LYS A 128 -22.07 5.36 -44.05
N SER A 129 -22.37 6.55 -44.58
CA SER A 129 -23.70 6.88 -45.08
C SER A 129 -23.96 6.02 -46.30
N ILE A 130 -25.01 5.21 -46.23
CA ILE A 130 -25.45 4.31 -47.29
C ILE A 130 -26.07 5.18 -48.39
N TYR A 131 -25.33 5.45 -49.46
CA TYR A 131 -25.91 5.93 -50.72
C TYR A 131 -26.33 4.70 -51.55
N CYS A 132 -27.62 4.39 -51.54
CA CYS A 132 -28.21 3.51 -52.55
C CYS A 132 -28.20 4.23 -53.91
N HIS A 133 -27.61 3.57 -54.91
CA HIS A 133 -27.58 4.02 -56.30
C HIS A 133 -28.97 3.95 -56.95
N ASN A 134 -29.26 4.96 -57.77
CA ASN A 134 -30.31 4.96 -58.80
C ASN A 134 -29.81 4.31 -60.11
N HIS A 135 -30.80 3.98 -60.96
CA HIS A 135 -30.78 3.37 -62.30
C HIS A 135 -30.75 1.84 -62.32
N ILE A 136 -31.74 1.17 -62.92
CA ILE A 136 -32.32 1.37 -64.26
C ILE A 136 -33.85 1.48 -64.23
#